data_AF-A0A7X9AD17-F1
#
_entry.id   AF-A0A7X9AD17-F1
#
_cell.length_a   1.000
_cell.length_b   1.000
_cell.length_c   1.000
_cell.angle_alpha   90.00
_cell.angle_beta   90.00
_cell.angle_gamma   90.00
#
_symmetry.space_group_name_H-M   'P 1'
#
loop_
_entity.id
_entity.type
_entity.pdbx_description
1 polymer ?
#
loop_
_entity_poly.entity_id
_entity_poly.type
_entity_poly.pdbx_seq_one_letter_code
_entity_poly.pdbx_strand_id
1 'polypeptide(L)'
;YYDLDIKENRLNNKFIGAYWTLLAEIPNDERASFMIDQLKDPAEFGTDNPFPGVPASSPAFSEEGAGYNGGVVPVNTYMVIKGLEKYNQFVYARECAIRHMYFILDTLHPDADTIGDVWEAYLPNKEGYSQSDTIEGFPRRRLMPFVGLATITLMIENIIGLEISLPRKTVDWVMPSLEAMGIENLSLKRNMITILSNKTERGWEIRLESEKLYYFTIEILGEKKKKTLPIPSGKCSMLIDKL
;
A
#
# COMPACT_ATOMS: atom_id res chain seq x y z
N TYR A 1 -1.95 21.06 1.21
CA TYR A 1 -2.20 21.50 2.59
C TYR A 1 -0.87 21.78 3.25
N TYR A 2 -0.81 22.73 4.18
CA TYR A 2 0.42 23.12 4.86
C TYR A 2 0.17 23.16 6.35
N ASP A 3 1.18 22.77 7.13
CA ASP A 3 1.15 22.88 8.57
C ASP A 3 1.21 24.35 9.02
N LEU A 4 0.70 24.61 10.21
CA LEU A 4 0.77 25.90 10.88
C LEU A 4 1.76 25.82 12.03
N ASP A 5 2.51 26.90 12.25
CA ASP A 5 3.32 27.05 13.45
C ASP A 5 2.46 27.35 14.69
N ILE A 6 3.09 27.44 15.87
CA ILE A 6 2.40 27.75 17.14
C ILE A 6 1.70 29.13 17.16
N LYS A 7 2.02 30.00 16.20
CA LYS A 7 1.42 31.33 16.01
C LYS A 7 0.42 31.34 14.85
N GLU A 8 0.00 30.17 14.37
CA GLU A 8 -0.93 29.98 13.25
C GLU A 8 -0.42 30.48 11.90
N ASN A 9 0.89 30.75 11.76
CA ASN A 9 1.46 31.10 10.47
C ASN A 9 1.69 29.83 9.64
N ARG A 10 1.36 29.92 8.36
CA ARG A 10 1.57 28.82 7.42
C ARG A 10 3.06 28.57 7.21
N LEU A 11 3.49 27.33 7.44
CA LEU A 11 4.82 26.86 7.05
C LEU A 11 4.86 26.70 5.52
N ASN A 12 5.93 27.18 4.87
CA ASN A 12 6.04 27.14 3.41
C ASN A 12 6.77 25.88 2.89
N ASN A 13 6.75 24.78 3.65
CA ASN A 13 7.37 23.51 3.27
C ASN A 13 6.30 22.48 2.96
N LYS A 14 6.43 21.77 1.82
CA LYS A 14 5.60 20.60 1.52
C LYS A 14 6.09 19.43 2.38
N PHE A 15 5.16 18.67 2.94
CA PHE A 15 5.45 17.48 3.73
C PHE A 15 4.44 16.38 3.38
N ILE A 16 4.88 15.13 3.34
CA ILE A 16 4.04 13.99 2.94
C ILE A 16 2.84 13.80 3.88
N GLY A 17 2.94 14.24 5.14
CA GLY A 17 1.84 14.23 6.10
C GLY A 17 0.58 14.98 5.61
N ALA A 18 0.73 15.96 4.72
CA ALA A 18 -0.39 16.66 4.11
C ALA A 18 -1.34 15.74 3.32
N TYR A 19 -0.86 14.57 2.88
CA TYR A 19 -1.66 13.61 2.09
C TYR A 19 -2.62 12.77 2.93
N TRP A 20 -2.52 12.83 4.26
CA TRP A 20 -3.51 12.21 5.14
C TRP A 20 -4.90 12.83 4.94
N THR A 21 -4.96 14.05 4.39
CA THR A 21 -6.23 14.68 4.00
C THR A 21 -6.95 13.92 2.90
N LEU A 22 -6.24 13.17 2.03
CA LEU A 22 -6.88 12.28 1.05
C LEU A 22 -7.64 11.17 1.77
N LEU A 23 -7.02 10.52 2.75
CA LEU A 23 -7.68 9.47 3.52
C LEU A 23 -8.92 9.99 4.28
N ALA A 24 -8.85 11.23 4.74
CA ALA A 24 -9.96 11.92 5.40
C ALA A 24 -11.00 12.50 4.41
N GLU A 25 -10.82 12.31 3.10
CA GLU A 25 -11.74 12.77 2.04
C GLU A 25 -12.01 14.30 2.10
N ILE A 26 -11.02 15.07 2.55
CA ILE A 26 -11.12 16.54 2.72
C ILE A 26 -10.98 17.31 1.39
N PRO A 27 -10.00 17.03 0.50
CA PRO A 27 -9.89 17.76 -0.76
C PRO A 27 -11.03 17.36 -1.72
N ASN A 28 -11.51 18.35 -2.47
CA ASN A 28 -12.37 18.10 -3.64
C ASN A 28 -11.57 17.45 -4.78
N ASP A 29 -12.26 17.00 -5.81
CA ASP A 29 -11.66 16.25 -6.93
C ASP A 29 -10.49 16.99 -7.60
N GLU A 30 -10.61 18.31 -7.82
CA GLU A 30 -9.54 19.13 -8.42
C GLU A 30 -8.28 19.16 -7.55
N ARG A 31 -8.43 19.42 -6.25
CA ARG A 31 -7.30 19.44 -5.30
C ARG A 31 -6.71 18.05 -5.12
N ALA A 32 -7.54 17.03 -5.06
CA ALA A 32 -7.09 15.64 -4.94
C ALA A 32 -6.30 15.24 -6.17
N SER A 33 -6.78 15.56 -7.39
CA SER A 33 -6.05 15.32 -8.63
C SER A 33 -4.68 15.99 -8.61
N PHE A 34 -4.62 17.29 -8.27
CA PHE A 34 -3.35 18.00 -8.17
C PHE A 34 -2.39 17.36 -7.15
N MET A 35 -2.89 16.99 -5.98
CA MET A 35 -2.09 16.30 -4.96
C MET A 35 -1.55 14.96 -5.49
N ILE A 36 -2.40 14.17 -6.16
CA ILE A 36 -2.03 12.87 -6.74
C ILE A 36 -0.98 13.03 -7.84
N ASP A 37 -1.07 14.07 -8.67
CA ASP A 37 -0.08 14.33 -9.71
C ASP A 37 1.31 14.60 -9.11
N GLN A 38 1.36 15.29 -7.97
CA GLN A 38 2.61 15.52 -7.22
C GLN A 38 3.19 14.23 -6.59
N LEU A 39 2.36 13.21 -6.33
CA LEU A 39 2.85 11.88 -5.90
C LEU A 39 3.53 11.13 -7.04
N LYS A 40 3.09 11.39 -8.28
CA LYS A 40 3.60 10.72 -9.50
C LYS A 40 4.86 11.38 -10.05
N ASP A 41 5.08 12.66 -9.73
CA ASP A 41 6.21 13.44 -10.24
C ASP A 41 7.52 13.08 -9.50
N PRO A 42 8.56 12.57 -10.20
CA PRO A 42 9.85 12.24 -9.61
C PRO A 42 10.60 13.45 -9.02
N ALA A 43 10.29 14.67 -9.48
CA ALA A 43 10.84 15.90 -8.89
C ALA A 43 10.10 16.30 -7.60
N GLU A 44 8.98 15.66 -7.27
CA GLU A 44 8.21 15.90 -6.07
C GLU A 44 8.25 14.66 -5.16
N PHE A 45 7.12 13.99 -4.91
CA PHE A 45 7.09 12.84 -4.00
C PHE A 45 7.27 11.48 -4.71
N GLY A 46 7.40 11.47 -6.05
CA GLY A 46 7.45 10.28 -6.88
C GLY A 46 8.82 9.60 -7.00
N THR A 47 9.65 9.62 -5.95
CA THR A 47 10.96 8.93 -5.91
C THR A 47 10.82 7.42 -6.07
N ASP A 48 11.91 6.69 -6.39
CA ASP A 48 11.86 5.26 -6.69
C ASP A 48 11.20 4.42 -5.58
N ASN A 49 11.49 4.76 -4.32
CA ASN A 49 10.77 4.33 -3.14
C ASN A 49 9.71 5.39 -2.74
N PRO A 50 8.40 5.11 -2.89
CA PRO A 50 7.35 6.07 -2.54
C PRO A 50 7.03 6.00 -1.04
N PHE A 51 6.82 7.09 -0.29
CA PHE A 51 6.96 8.51 -0.64
C PHE A 51 7.89 9.17 0.39
N PRO A 52 8.85 10.02 -0.01
CA PRO A 52 9.79 10.65 0.90
C PRO A 52 9.06 11.66 1.77
N GLY A 53 9.61 11.98 2.94
CA GLY A 53 8.96 12.92 3.86
C GLY A 53 8.74 14.31 3.27
N VAL A 54 9.66 14.80 2.45
CA VAL A 54 9.57 16.07 1.70
C VAL A 54 9.81 15.79 0.21
N PRO A 55 9.34 16.65 -0.72
CA PRO A 55 9.55 16.42 -2.14
C PRO A 55 11.03 16.47 -2.52
N ALA A 56 11.42 15.77 -3.58
CA ALA A 56 12.78 15.76 -4.12
C ALA A 56 13.29 17.15 -4.54
N SER A 57 12.38 18.05 -4.94
CA SER A 57 12.69 19.46 -5.24
C SER A 57 12.96 20.32 -4.01
N SER A 58 12.70 19.80 -2.80
CA SER A 58 12.93 20.53 -1.55
C SER A 58 14.43 20.76 -1.34
N PRO A 59 14.86 21.97 -0.93
CA PRO A 59 16.25 22.21 -0.51
C PRO A 59 16.67 21.37 0.71
N ALA A 60 15.70 20.84 1.46
CA ALA A 60 15.98 19.94 2.57
C ALA A 60 16.19 18.48 2.11
N PHE A 61 15.83 18.14 0.87
CA PHE A 61 15.85 16.77 0.40
C PHE A 61 17.25 16.15 0.44
N SER A 62 17.32 14.88 0.83
CA SER A 62 18.57 14.12 0.87
C SER A 62 18.37 12.71 0.34
N GLU A 63 19.24 12.30 -0.59
CA GLU A 63 19.32 10.92 -1.08
C GLU A 63 19.70 9.93 0.02
N GLU A 64 20.45 10.37 1.03
CA GLU A 64 20.79 9.57 2.23
C GLU A 64 19.67 9.62 3.30
N GLY A 65 18.58 10.30 2.97
CA GLY A 65 17.36 10.42 3.75
C GLY A 65 17.38 11.46 4.87
N ALA A 66 18.55 11.82 5.40
CA ALA A 66 18.76 12.89 6.41
C ALA A 66 17.63 12.97 7.46
N GLY A 67 17.32 11.84 8.10
CA GLY A 67 16.14 11.66 8.91
C GLY A 67 14.88 11.45 8.07
N TYR A 68 13.95 12.40 8.15
CA TYR A 68 12.70 12.38 7.39
C TYR A 68 12.75 13.27 6.14
N ASN A 69 13.90 13.88 5.86
CA ASN A 69 14.03 14.82 4.74
C ASN A 69 14.28 14.14 3.38
N GLY A 70 14.46 12.84 3.36
CA GLY A 70 14.35 12.00 2.17
C GLY A 70 13.93 10.59 2.55
N GLY A 71 14.05 10.25 3.84
CA GLY A 71 13.60 9.00 4.40
C GLY A 71 12.12 8.73 4.10
N VAL A 72 11.87 7.53 3.59
CA VAL A 72 10.55 6.97 3.32
C VAL A 72 10.11 6.17 4.52
N VAL A 73 9.05 6.62 5.20
CA VAL A 73 8.55 6.00 6.42
C VAL A 73 7.35 5.11 6.08
N PRO A 74 7.34 3.80 6.42
CA PRO A 74 6.28 2.88 6.04
C PRO A 74 4.87 3.32 6.42
N VAL A 75 4.70 3.96 7.59
CA VAL A 75 3.40 4.48 8.02
C VAL A 75 2.90 5.61 7.12
N ASN A 76 3.79 6.48 6.63
CA ASN A 76 3.40 7.56 5.72
C ASN A 76 2.98 6.99 4.37
N THR A 77 3.76 6.04 3.83
CA THR A 77 3.42 5.33 2.60
C THR A 77 2.08 4.61 2.70
N TYR A 78 1.83 3.91 3.82
CA TYR A 78 0.53 3.30 4.10
C TYR A 78 -0.62 4.32 4.03
N MET A 79 -0.49 5.45 4.75
CA MET A 79 -1.55 6.45 4.81
C MET A 79 -1.85 7.07 3.45
N VAL A 80 -0.82 7.33 2.64
CA VAL A 80 -0.98 7.84 1.27
C VAL A 80 -1.68 6.79 0.40
N ILE A 81 -1.27 5.52 0.46
CA ILE A 81 -1.88 4.43 -0.30
C ILE A 81 -3.37 4.26 0.03
N LYS A 82 -3.73 4.26 1.32
CA LYS A 82 -5.15 4.21 1.72
C LYS A 82 -5.91 5.47 1.29
N GLY A 83 -5.25 6.62 1.27
CA GLY A 83 -5.82 7.86 0.72
C GLY A 83 -6.08 7.78 -0.78
N LEU A 84 -5.16 7.20 -1.55
CA LEU A 84 -5.30 7.00 -3.00
C LEU A 84 -6.54 6.15 -3.35
N GLU A 85 -6.85 5.13 -2.56
CA GLU A 85 -8.05 4.30 -2.75
C GLU A 85 -9.35 5.10 -2.65
N LYS A 86 -9.42 6.10 -1.76
CA LYS A 86 -10.59 7.00 -1.63
C LYS A 86 -10.89 7.78 -2.90
N TYR A 87 -9.90 7.96 -3.75
CA TYR A 87 -10.00 8.63 -5.04
C TYR A 87 -9.84 7.67 -6.22
N ASN A 88 -10.18 6.38 -6.03
CA ASN A 88 -10.19 5.33 -7.04
C ASN A 88 -8.83 5.09 -7.74
N GLN A 89 -7.71 5.49 -7.13
CA GLN A 89 -6.37 5.29 -7.69
C GLN A 89 -5.81 3.89 -7.37
N PHE A 90 -6.61 2.84 -7.53
CA PHE A 90 -6.26 1.47 -7.10
C PHE A 90 -4.99 0.92 -7.76
N VAL A 91 -4.82 1.14 -9.07
CA VAL A 91 -3.64 0.65 -9.83
C VAL A 91 -2.38 1.32 -9.31
N TYR A 92 -2.40 2.65 -9.19
CA TYR A 92 -1.25 3.41 -8.74
C TYR A 92 -0.92 3.15 -7.25
N ALA A 93 -1.95 3.00 -6.41
CA ALA A 93 -1.81 2.59 -5.02
C ALA A 93 -1.10 1.23 -4.91
N ARG A 94 -1.49 0.24 -5.74
CA ARG A 94 -0.83 -1.07 -5.81
C ARG A 94 0.62 -0.96 -6.27
N GLU A 95 0.90 -0.20 -7.32
CA GLU A 95 2.27 0.02 -7.80
C GLU A 95 3.17 0.60 -6.71
N CYS A 96 2.68 1.59 -5.97
CA CYS A 96 3.42 2.19 -4.85
C CYS A 96 3.65 1.18 -3.71
N ALA A 97 2.65 0.38 -3.37
CA ALA A 97 2.78 -0.69 -2.37
C ALA A 97 3.86 -1.71 -2.76
N ILE A 98 3.85 -2.16 -4.02
CA ILE A 98 4.83 -3.13 -4.55
C ILE A 98 6.24 -2.54 -4.49
N ARG A 99 6.42 -1.30 -4.99
CA ARG A 99 7.73 -0.62 -4.96
C ARG A 99 8.26 -0.54 -3.54
N HIS A 100 7.48 0.01 -2.61
CA HIS A 100 7.91 0.13 -1.21
C HIS A 100 8.24 -1.23 -0.58
N MET A 101 7.47 -2.28 -0.91
CA MET A 101 7.75 -3.65 -0.44
C MET A 101 9.12 -4.15 -0.91
N TYR A 102 9.50 -3.90 -2.17
CA TYR A 102 10.82 -4.27 -2.69
C TYR A 102 11.94 -3.56 -1.93
N PHE A 103 11.81 -2.25 -1.67
CA PHE A 103 12.83 -1.53 -0.87
C PHE A 103 12.98 -2.10 0.55
N ILE A 104 11.88 -2.50 1.19
CA ILE A 104 11.94 -3.19 2.50
C ILE A 104 12.63 -4.56 2.36
N LEU A 105 12.28 -5.33 1.32
CA LEU A 105 12.81 -6.66 1.08
C LEU A 105 14.32 -6.63 0.79
N ASP A 106 14.76 -5.74 -0.10
CA ASP A 106 16.16 -5.61 -0.51
C ASP A 106 17.02 -5.08 0.65
N THR A 107 16.44 -4.25 1.54
CA THR A 107 17.10 -3.82 2.79
C THR A 107 17.19 -4.96 3.82
N LEU A 108 16.20 -5.86 3.85
CA LEU A 108 16.16 -7.03 4.74
C LEU A 108 17.08 -8.16 4.26
N HIS A 109 17.21 -8.33 2.95
CA HIS A 109 18.01 -9.34 2.29
C HIS A 109 19.04 -8.72 1.35
N PRO A 110 19.99 -7.93 1.87
CA PRO A 110 21.09 -7.40 1.08
C PRO A 110 22.00 -8.55 0.62
N ASP A 111 22.89 -8.28 -0.34
CA ASP A 111 23.81 -9.27 -0.91
C ASP A 111 24.56 -10.09 0.17
N ALA A 112 24.93 -11.32 -0.21
CA ALA A 112 25.22 -12.48 0.65
C ALA A 112 26.18 -12.28 1.86
N ASP A 113 26.97 -11.20 1.88
CA ASP A 113 27.93 -10.91 2.93
C ASP A 113 27.39 -9.99 4.04
N THR A 114 26.15 -9.51 3.93
CA THR A 114 25.53 -8.59 4.89
C THR A 114 24.22 -9.13 5.46
N ILE A 115 24.03 -8.99 6.77
CA ILE A 115 22.76 -9.33 7.43
C ILE A 115 21.89 -8.07 7.45
N GLY A 116 20.84 -8.07 6.65
CA GLY A 116 19.84 -7.01 6.64
C GLY A 116 18.90 -7.06 7.84
N ASP A 117 18.10 -6.01 7.99
CA ASP A 117 17.02 -5.92 8.97
C ASP A 117 15.97 -4.93 8.48
N VAL A 118 14.88 -4.78 9.23
CA VAL A 118 13.85 -3.79 8.95
C VAL A 118 14.00 -2.56 9.84
N TRP A 119 13.62 -1.41 9.31
CA TRP A 119 13.89 -0.10 9.90
C TRP A 119 12.65 0.79 9.89
N GLU A 120 12.71 1.84 10.70
CA GLU A 120 11.71 2.90 10.73
C GLU A 120 11.59 3.69 9.43
N ALA A 121 12.69 3.88 8.70
CA ALA A 121 12.72 4.68 7.48
C ALA A 121 13.75 4.13 6.48
N TYR A 122 13.43 4.24 5.20
CA TYR A 122 14.20 3.70 4.07
C TYR A 122 14.68 4.82 3.15
N LEU A 123 15.72 4.56 2.35
CA LEU A 123 16.21 5.54 1.38
C LEU A 123 15.20 5.75 0.24
N PRO A 124 15.15 6.97 -0.34
CA PRO A 124 14.18 7.32 -1.38
C PRO A 124 14.47 6.71 -2.75
N ASN A 125 15.73 6.49 -3.11
CA ASN A 125 16.11 6.03 -4.46
C ASN A 125 17.08 4.83 -4.47
N LYS A 126 17.35 4.22 -3.31
CA LYS A 126 18.22 3.05 -3.18
C LYS A 126 17.76 2.12 -2.06
N GLU A 127 18.12 0.84 -2.12
CA GLU A 127 18.00 -0.07 -0.98
C GLU A 127 18.83 0.42 0.22
N GLY A 128 18.32 0.23 1.44
CA GLY A 128 18.95 0.71 2.66
C GLY A 128 18.02 1.54 3.54
N TYR A 129 18.49 1.85 4.73
CA TYR A 129 17.77 2.66 5.71
C TYR A 129 18.24 4.12 5.70
N SER A 130 17.31 5.02 5.95
CA SER A 130 17.58 6.46 6.01
C SER A 130 18.51 6.82 7.18
N GLN A 131 19.56 7.59 6.95
CA GLN A 131 20.52 7.99 7.99
C GLN A 131 20.21 9.39 8.55
N SER A 132 20.64 9.70 9.77
CA SER A 132 20.49 11.04 10.36
C SER A 132 21.60 11.34 11.36
N ASP A 133 22.27 12.49 11.20
CA ASP A 133 23.23 13.01 12.17
C ASP A 133 22.56 13.86 13.26
N THR A 134 21.29 14.25 13.05
CA THR A 134 20.57 15.20 13.92
C THR A 134 19.53 14.53 14.81
N ILE A 135 19.14 13.30 14.51
CA ILE A 135 18.12 12.56 15.27
C ILE A 135 18.80 11.37 15.95
N GLU A 136 19.00 11.47 17.27
CA GLU A 136 19.61 10.41 18.06
C GLU A 136 18.78 9.11 17.98
N GLY A 137 19.46 7.99 17.73
CA GLY A 137 18.82 6.67 17.66
C GLY A 137 17.99 6.43 16.38
N PHE A 138 18.12 7.29 15.38
CA PHE A 138 17.43 7.14 14.09
C PHE A 138 18.31 6.43 13.04
N PRO A 139 17.72 5.58 12.18
CA PRO A 139 16.35 5.09 12.25
C PRO A 139 16.25 3.97 13.29
N ARG A 140 15.09 3.84 13.93
CA ARG A 140 14.88 2.73 14.88
C ARG A 140 14.88 1.39 14.15
N ARG A 141 15.80 0.50 14.51
CA ARG A 141 15.83 -0.89 14.06
C ARG A 141 14.61 -1.65 14.58
N ARG A 142 13.96 -2.44 13.74
CA ARG A 142 12.78 -3.26 14.08
C ARG A 142 11.64 -2.48 14.72
N LEU A 143 11.31 -1.31 14.17
CA LEU A 143 10.07 -0.62 14.50
C LEU A 143 8.87 -1.36 13.88
N MET A 144 8.58 -2.54 14.42
CA MET A 144 7.62 -3.50 13.88
C MET A 144 6.22 -2.95 13.63
N PRO A 145 5.66 -2.02 14.45
CA PRO A 145 4.34 -1.46 14.16
C PRO A 145 4.27 -0.77 12.80
N PHE A 146 5.33 -0.08 12.37
CA PHE A 146 5.35 0.63 11.09
C PHE A 146 5.56 -0.34 9.95
N VAL A 147 6.56 -1.20 10.08
CA VAL A 147 6.91 -2.18 9.05
C VAL A 147 5.77 -3.17 8.84
N GLY A 148 5.19 -3.73 9.91
CA GLY A 148 4.08 -4.68 9.82
C GLY A 148 2.83 -4.08 9.19
N LEU A 149 2.56 -2.78 9.43
CA LEU A 149 1.44 -2.08 8.79
C LEU A 149 1.63 -2.02 7.27
N ALA A 150 2.84 -1.71 6.80
CA ALA A 150 3.12 -1.72 5.36
C ALA A 150 3.19 -3.15 4.79
N THR A 151 3.90 -4.07 5.44
CA THR A 151 4.21 -5.38 4.86
C THR A 151 3.07 -6.38 4.92
N ILE A 152 2.22 -6.32 5.94
CA ILE A 152 1.07 -7.23 6.08
C ILE A 152 -0.16 -6.61 5.43
N THR A 153 -0.52 -5.39 5.83
CA THR A 153 -1.78 -4.77 5.38
C THR A 153 -1.74 -4.46 3.89
N LEU A 154 -0.70 -3.79 3.38
CA LEU A 154 -0.64 -3.47 1.96
C LEU A 154 -0.46 -4.72 1.09
N MET A 155 0.19 -5.77 1.60
CA MET A 155 0.27 -7.04 0.86
C MET A 155 -1.11 -7.63 0.63
N ILE A 156 -1.95 -7.68 1.66
CA ILE A 156 -3.30 -8.24 1.58
C ILE A 156 -4.24 -7.30 0.81
N GLU A 157 -4.29 -6.03 1.20
CA GLU A 157 -5.32 -5.09 0.74
C GLU A 157 -4.98 -4.43 -0.60
N ASN A 158 -3.70 -4.24 -0.94
CA ASN A 158 -3.29 -3.48 -2.13
C ASN A 158 -2.58 -4.34 -3.17
N ILE A 159 -1.65 -5.21 -2.76
CA ILE A 159 -0.89 -6.06 -3.69
C ILE A 159 -1.74 -7.23 -4.16
N ILE A 160 -2.32 -7.98 -3.22
CA ILE A 160 -3.32 -9.01 -3.54
C ILE A 160 -4.65 -8.35 -3.90
N GLY A 161 -5.05 -7.30 -3.19
CA GLY A 161 -6.26 -6.53 -3.49
C GLY A 161 -7.51 -6.95 -2.72
N LEU A 162 -7.35 -7.65 -1.58
CA LEU A 162 -8.45 -8.19 -0.77
C LEU A 162 -8.82 -7.25 0.38
N GLU A 163 -10.01 -6.68 0.32
CA GLU A 163 -10.64 -5.95 1.42
C GLU A 163 -11.71 -6.81 2.09
N ILE A 164 -11.65 -6.94 3.42
CA ILE A 164 -12.57 -7.81 4.17
C ILE A 164 -13.31 -7.03 5.23
N SER A 165 -14.64 -7.08 5.18
CA SER A 165 -15.51 -6.48 6.19
C SER A 165 -16.20 -7.55 7.02
N LEU A 166 -15.70 -7.81 8.23
CA LEU A 166 -16.34 -8.74 9.16
C LEU A 166 -17.79 -8.35 9.53
N PRO A 167 -18.10 -7.06 9.83
CA PRO A 167 -19.47 -6.67 10.20
C PRO A 167 -20.46 -6.84 9.04
N ARG A 168 -20.02 -6.52 7.81
CA ARG A 168 -20.84 -6.62 6.60
C ARG A 168 -20.84 -8.03 6.00
N LYS A 169 -19.91 -8.89 6.43
CA LYS A 169 -19.62 -10.21 5.84
C LYS A 169 -19.34 -10.10 4.34
N THR A 170 -18.58 -9.10 3.93
CA THR A 170 -18.15 -8.91 2.54
C THR A 170 -16.67 -9.18 2.40
N VAL A 171 -16.30 -9.70 1.23
CA VAL A 171 -14.93 -9.76 0.75
C VAL A 171 -14.91 -9.14 -0.63
N ASP A 172 -14.19 -8.05 -0.80
CA ASP A 172 -14.06 -7.34 -2.05
C ASP A 172 -12.63 -7.58 -2.57
N TRP A 173 -12.51 -8.12 -3.78
CA TRP A 173 -11.24 -8.41 -4.42
C TRP A 173 -11.08 -7.56 -5.67
N VAL A 174 -10.27 -6.50 -5.57
CA VAL A 174 -9.96 -5.59 -6.67
C VAL A 174 -8.58 -5.93 -7.21
N MET A 175 -8.50 -6.29 -8.49
CA MET A 175 -7.23 -6.60 -9.15
C MET A 175 -7.09 -5.86 -10.48
N PRO A 176 -5.89 -5.39 -10.85
CA PRO A 176 -5.66 -4.79 -12.16
C PRO A 176 -5.93 -5.78 -13.31
N SER A 177 -5.43 -7.00 -13.15
CA SER A 177 -5.51 -8.10 -14.12
C SER A 177 -5.56 -9.44 -13.41
N LEU A 178 -6.03 -10.47 -14.11
CA LEU A 178 -6.03 -11.84 -13.60
C LEU A 178 -4.60 -12.37 -13.48
N GLU A 179 -4.24 -12.78 -12.27
CA GLU A 179 -2.94 -13.34 -11.92
C GLU A 179 -3.13 -14.60 -11.07
N ALA A 180 -2.11 -15.45 -11.06
CA ALA A 180 -2.07 -16.59 -10.14
C ALA A 180 -1.68 -16.06 -8.76
N MET A 181 -2.68 -15.84 -7.90
CA MET A 181 -2.51 -15.16 -6.62
C MET A 181 -3.69 -15.43 -5.69
N GLY A 182 -3.55 -15.01 -4.44
CA GLY A 182 -4.62 -15.05 -3.46
C GLY A 182 -4.07 -15.21 -2.06
N ILE A 183 -4.94 -15.66 -1.15
CA ILE A 183 -4.58 -15.94 0.23
C ILE A 183 -5.22 -17.24 0.70
N GLU A 184 -4.47 -18.03 1.46
CA GLU A 184 -4.93 -19.28 2.05
C GLU A 184 -4.94 -19.16 3.57
N ASN A 185 -5.90 -19.82 4.22
CA ASN A 185 -5.98 -19.91 5.67
C ASN A 185 -5.93 -18.54 6.38
N LEU A 186 -6.59 -17.52 5.83
CA LEU A 186 -6.70 -16.23 6.49
C LEU A 186 -7.72 -16.35 7.65
N SER A 187 -7.26 -16.06 8.87
CA SER A 187 -8.10 -16.12 10.05
C SER A 187 -8.98 -14.88 10.21
N LEU A 188 -10.29 -15.08 10.12
CA LEU A 188 -11.33 -14.11 10.42
C LEU A 188 -11.97 -14.39 11.80
N LYS A 189 -11.11 -14.64 12.80
CA LYS A 189 -11.42 -15.06 14.19
C LYS A 189 -12.11 -16.42 14.32
N ARG A 190 -13.35 -16.55 13.87
CA ARG A 190 -14.18 -17.78 13.97
C ARG A 190 -14.54 -18.32 12.58
N ASN A 191 -13.69 -18.05 11.60
CA ASN A 191 -13.82 -18.48 10.22
C ASN A 191 -12.43 -18.44 9.61
N MET A 192 -12.09 -19.45 8.80
CA MET A 192 -10.92 -19.42 7.94
C MET A 192 -11.40 -19.21 6.52
N ILE A 193 -10.72 -18.34 5.78
CA ILE A 193 -11.01 -18.16 4.35
C ILE A 193 -9.79 -18.47 3.51
N THR A 194 -10.04 -19.08 2.36
CA THR A 194 -9.06 -19.25 1.28
C THR A 194 -9.70 -18.72 0.00
N ILE A 195 -8.99 -17.84 -0.68
CA ILE A 195 -9.43 -17.21 -1.93
C ILE A 195 -8.23 -17.21 -2.87
N LEU A 196 -8.32 -17.96 -3.96
CA LEU A 196 -7.23 -18.17 -4.91
C LEU A 196 -7.73 -17.97 -6.34
N SER A 197 -6.95 -17.27 -7.15
CA SER A 197 -7.07 -17.19 -8.59
C SER A 197 -5.95 -18.01 -9.21
N ASN A 198 -6.26 -18.89 -10.17
CA ASN A 198 -5.28 -19.67 -10.91
C ASN A 198 -5.70 -19.86 -12.36
N LYS A 199 -4.72 -19.97 -13.25
CA LYS A 199 -4.96 -20.29 -14.66
C LYS A 199 -5.02 -21.81 -14.83
N THR A 200 -6.12 -22.29 -15.41
CA THR A 200 -6.34 -23.72 -15.73
C THR A 200 -6.43 -23.92 -17.25
N GLU A 201 -6.49 -25.17 -17.71
CA GLU A 201 -6.76 -25.49 -19.13
C GLU A 201 -8.09 -24.92 -19.63
N ARG A 202 -9.06 -24.71 -18.73
CA ARG A 202 -10.40 -24.19 -19.04
C ARG A 202 -10.52 -22.67 -18.89
N GLY A 203 -9.41 -21.97 -18.66
CA GLY A 203 -9.38 -20.54 -18.38
C GLY A 203 -9.07 -20.23 -16.91
N TRP A 204 -9.28 -18.98 -16.53
CA TRP A 204 -9.06 -18.52 -15.15
C TRP A 204 -10.15 -19.04 -14.21
N GLU A 205 -9.72 -19.63 -13.10
CA GLU A 205 -10.58 -20.16 -12.05
C GLU A 205 -10.31 -19.43 -10.74
N ILE A 206 -11.38 -18.99 -10.08
CA ILE A 206 -11.35 -18.54 -8.68
C ILE A 206 -11.87 -19.65 -7.79
N ARG A 207 -11.07 -20.04 -6.81
CA ARG A 207 -11.42 -20.99 -5.75
C ARG A 207 -11.65 -20.23 -4.46
N LEU A 208 -12.77 -20.52 -3.82
CA LEU A 208 -13.23 -19.88 -2.59
C LEU A 208 -13.54 -20.99 -1.57
N GLU A 209 -12.99 -20.87 -0.38
CA GLU A 209 -13.32 -21.74 0.75
C GLU A 209 -13.61 -20.86 1.97
N SER A 210 -14.72 -21.13 2.64
CA SER A 210 -15.12 -20.42 3.85
C SER A 210 -16.02 -21.31 4.69
N GLU A 211 -15.88 -21.29 6.01
CA GLU A 211 -16.78 -22.04 6.91
C GLU A 211 -18.15 -21.34 7.05
N LYS A 212 -18.21 -20.04 6.73
CA LYS A 212 -19.41 -19.19 6.85
C LYS A 212 -19.76 -18.50 5.53
N LEU A 213 -21.03 -18.12 5.40
CA LEU A 213 -21.50 -17.32 4.28
C LEU A 213 -20.87 -15.91 4.31
N TYR A 214 -20.21 -15.54 3.21
CA TYR A 214 -19.74 -14.19 2.90
C TYR A 214 -20.21 -13.79 1.50
N TYR A 215 -20.38 -12.50 1.26
CA TYR A 215 -20.59 -11.96 -0.09
C TYR A 215 -19.23 -11.58 -0.67
N PHE A 216 -18.89 -12.17 -1.80
CA PHE A 216 -17.65 -11.93 -2.51
C PHE A 216 -17.91 -11.08 -3.74
N THR A 217 -17.25 -9.92 -3.79
CA THR A 217 -17.19 -9.10 -4.99
C THR A 217 -15.82 -9.27 -5.61
N ILE A 218 -15.78 -9.56 -6.90
CA ILE A 218 -14.57 -9.42 -7.70
C ILE A 218 -14.72 -8.24 -8.64
N GLU A 219 -13.66 -7.44 -8.75
CA GLU A 219 -13.51 -6.36 -9.70
C GLU A 219 -12.17 -6.48 -10.44
N ILE A 220 -12.23 -6.74 -11.75
CA ILE A 220 -11.05 -6.86 -12.63
C ILE A 220 -10.97 -5.56 -13.45
N LEU A 221 -10.09 -4.66 -13.03
CA LEU A 221 -10.04 -3.28 -13.55
C LEU A 221 -9.74 -3.25 -15.06
N GLY A 222 -8.76 -4.05 -15.52
CA GLY A 222 -8.35 -4.11 -16.92
C GLY A 222 -9.43 -4.65 -17.86
N GLU A 223 -10.36 -5.47 -17.34
CA GLU A 223 -11.49 -6.01 -18.10
C GLU A 223 -12.79 -5.22 -17.88
N LYS A 224 -12.80 -4.23 -16.97
CA LYS A 224 -13.99 -3.50 -16.52
C LYS A 224 -15.13 -4.43 -16.08
N LYS A 225 -14.78 -5.57 -15.48
CA LYS A 225 -15.74 -6.57 -14.98
C LYS A 225 -15.88 -6.44 -13.48
N LYS A 226 -17.13 -6.43 -13.02
CA LYS A 226 -17.47 -6.47 -11.59
C LYS A 226 -18.62 -7.44 -11.36
N LYS A 227 -18.47 -8.31 -10.37
CA LYS A 227 -19.52 -9.25 -9.99
C LYS A 227 -19.51 -9.50 -8.49
N THR A 228 -20.70 -9.53 -7.89
CA THR A 228 -20.90 -9.98 -6.52
C THR A 228 -21.62 -11.33 -6.50
N LEU A 229 -21.13 -12.25 -5.68
CA LEU A 229 -21.62 -13.62 -5.55
C LEU A 229 -21.59 -14.05 -4.08
N PRO A 230 -22.53 -14.90 -3.63
CA PRO A 230 -22.41 -15.52 -2.31
C PRO A 230 -21.29 -16.59 -2.33
N ILE A 231 -20.39 -16.57 -1.34
CA ILE A 231 -19.52 -17.72 -1.01
C ILE A 231 -20.32 -18.60 -0.05
N PRO A 232 -20.88 -19.73 -0.49
CA PRO A 232 -21.52 -20.67 0.42
C PRO A 232 -20.51 -21.24 1.41
N SER A 233 -20.98 -21.76 2.55
CA SER A 233 -20.12 -22.54 3.43
C SER A 233 -19.58 -23.76 2.67
N GLY A 234 -18.28 -24.05 2.84
CA GLY A 234 -17.55 -25.10 2.14
C GLY A 234 -16.68 -24.56 1.01
N LYS A 235 -16.46 -25.39 -0.01
CA LYS A 235 -15.61 -25.08 -1.18
C LYS A 235 -16.47 -24.74 -2.38
N CYS A 236 -16.11 -23.68 -3.08
CA CYS A 236 -16.73 -23.23 -4.33
C CYS A 236 -15.63 -22.87 -5.33
N SER A 237 -15.89 -23.09 -6.62
CA SER A 237 -15.04 -22.53 -7.67
C SER A 237 -15.86 -21.95 -8.82
N MET A 238 -15.28 -20.99 -9.51
CA MET A 238 -15.92 -20.29 -10.61
C MET A 238 -14.91 -19.98 -11.71
N LEU A 239 -15.33 -20.22 -12.97
CA LEU A 239 -14.59 -19.77 -14.13
C LEU A 239 -14.92 -18.32 -14.46
N ILE A 240 -13.90 -17.48 -14.65
CA ILE A 240 -14.04 -16.05 -14.93
C ILE A 240 -14.75 -15.78 -16.26
N ASP A 241 -14.61 -16.66 -17.25
CA ASP A 241 -15.28 -16.50 -18.55
C ASP A 241 -16.82 -16.58 -18.45
N LYS A 242 -17.36 -16.98 -17.30
CA LYS A 242 -18.79 -17.05 -17.01
C LYS A 242 -19.32 -15.87 -16.19
N LEU A 243 -18.47 -14.88 -15.87
CA LEU A 243 -18.82 -13.66 -15.15
C LEU A 243 -19.51 -12.63 -16.04
#